data_AF-A0A5D0X0Y1-F1
#
_entry.id   AF-A0A5D0X0Y1-F1
#
_cell.length_a   1.000
_cell.length_b   1.000
_cell.length_c   1.000
_cell.angle_alpha   90.00
_cell.angle_beta   90.00
_cell.angle_gamma   90.00
#
_symmetry.space_group_name_H-M   'P 1'
#
loop_
_entity.id
_entity.type
_entity.pdbx_description
1 polymer ?
#
loop_
_entity_poly.entity_id
_entity_poly.type
_entity_poly.pdbx_seq_one_letter_code
_entity_poly.pdbx_strand_id
1 'polypeptide(L)'
;MGWRLAADCWGQGYASEPARARRDWAFANLGDDALCAITSLGNVRSRAVMERLGMTYQPDLDFAHPDVPHYSPLCPHVTYRLAGEDHSARPGVAPA
;
A
#
# COMPACT_ATOMS: atom_id res chain seq x y z
N MET A 1 1.99 2.84 -2.31
CA MET A 1 0.76 2.52 -3.09
C MET A 1 -0.42 3.30 -2.50
N GLY A 2 -1.38 3.75 -3.33
CA GLY A 2 -2.57 4.45 -2.86
C GLY A 2 -3.75 4.35 -3.84
N TRP A 3 -4.97 4.52 -3.33
CA TRP A 3 -6.23 4.44 -4.07
C TRP A 3 -7.25 5.45 -3.53
N ARG A 4 -8.16 5.88 -4.40
CA ARG A 4 -9.30 6.72 -4.06
C ARG A 4 -10.45 6.40 -5.02
N LEU A 5 -11.66 6.26 -4.48
CA LEU A 5 -12.86 5.92 -5.24
C LEU A 5 -14.03 6.79 -4.77
N ALA A 6 -14.97 7.05 -5.68
CA ALA A 6 -16.27 7.63 -5.33
C ALA A 6 -16.99 6.75 -4.29
N ALA A 7 -17.77 7.38 -3.41
CA ALA A 7 -18.41 6.70 -2.28
C ALA A 7 -19.35 5.57 -2.72
N ASP A 8 -20.09 5.78 -3.80
CA ASP A 8 -21.05 4.80 -4.35
C ASP A 8 -20.37 3.53 -4.92
N CYS A 9 -19.05 3.59 -5.12
CA CYS A 9 -18.24 2.48 -5.61
C CYS A 9 -17.58 1.67 -4.47
N TRP A 10 -17.82 2.02 -3.21
CA TRP A 10 -17.20 1.33 -2.07
C TRP A 10 -17.83 -0.05 -1.84
N GLY A 11 -17.06 -0.97 -1.27
CA GLY A 11 -17.55 -2.31 -0.90
C GLY A 11 -17.71 -3.31 -2.06
N GLN A 12 -17.49 -2.89 -3.31
CA GLN A 12 -17.65 -3.73 -4.50
C GLN A 12 -16.34 -4.36 -5.00
N GLY A 13 -15.23 -4.22 -4.26
CA GLY A 13 -13.94 -4.78 -4.66
C GLY A 13 -13.11 -3.91 -5.61
N TYR A 14 -13.66 -2.80 -6.12
CA TYR A 14 -12.99 -1.90 -7.08
C TYR A 14 -11.70 -1.26 -6.57
N ALA A 15 -11.42 -1.24 -5.26
CA ALA A 15 -10.13 -0.81 -4.75
C ALA A 15 -9.08 -1.93 -4.85
N SER A 16 -9.50 -3.17 -4.58
CA SER A 16 -8.61 -4.32 -4.48
C SER A 16 -8.15 -4.82 -5.84
N GLU A 17 -9.03 -4.83 -6.84
CA GLU A 17 -8.70 -5.30 -8.20
C GLU A 17 -7.56 -4.51 -8.86
N PRO A 18 -7.66 -3.17 -9.06
CA PRO A 18 -6.58 -2.40 -9.66
C PRO A 18 -5.34 -2.35 -8.76
N ALA A 19 -5.50 -2.45 -7.43
CA ALA A 19 -4.37 -2.52 -6.52
C ALA A 19 -3.58 -3.82 -6.66
N ARG A 20 -4.21 -4.97 -6.95
CA ARG A 20 -3.51 -6.23 -7.29
C ARG A 20 -2.75 -6.08 -8.59
N ALA A 21 -3.40 -5.58 -9.65
CA ALA A 21 -2.76 -5.36 -10.94
C ALA A 21 -1.54 -4.43 -10.81
N ARG A 22 -1.65 -3.34 -10.04
CA ARG A 22 -0.54 -2.43 -9.78
C ARG A 22 0.58 -3.08 -8.97
N ARG A 23 0.27 -3.89 -7.97
CA ARG A 23 1.26 -4.66 -7.20
C ARG A 23 2.04 -5.59 -8.12
N ASP A 24 1.36 -6.39 -8.92
CA ASP A 24 1.97 -7.40 -9.78
C ASP A 24 2.84 -6.74 -10.85
N TRP A 25 2.34 -5.65 -11.45
CA TRP A 25 3.11 -4.84 -12.37
C TRP A 25 4.35 -4.25 -11.70
N ALA A 26 4.21 -3.69 -10.48
CA ALA A 26 5.33 -3.09 -9.78
C ALA A 26 6.44 -4.11 -9.50
N PHE A 27 6.14 -5.30 -8.97
CA PHE A 27 7.18 -6.31 -8.74
C PHE A 27 7.78 -6.90 -10.03
N ALA A 28 7.04 -6.88 -11.14
CA ALA A 28 7.53 -7.39 -12.42
C ALA A 28 8.41 -6.38 -13.17
N ASN A 29 8.25 -5.08 -12.91
CA ASN A 29 8.84 -4.00 -13.71
C ASN A 29 9.72 -3.03 -12.90
N LEU A 30 9.52 -2.95 -11.58
CA LEU A 30 10.33 -2.17 -10.66
C LEU A 30 11.25 -3.13 -9.91
N GLY A 31 12.52 -2.76 -9.76
CA GLY A 31 13.50 -3.52 -8.98
C GLY A 31 13.37 -3.32 -7.46
N ASP A 32 12.17 -2.96 -6.99
CA ASP A 32 11.91 -2.71 -5.57
C ASP A 32 11.68 -4.03 -4.82
N ASP A 33 12.40 -4.25 -3.72
CA ASP A 33 12.26 -5.43 -2.86
C ASP A 33 10.92 -5.45 -2.08
N ALA A 34 10.23 -4.31 -2.02
CA ALA A 34 8.96 -4.19 -1.31
C ALA A 34 8.11 -3.01 -1.75
N LEU A 35 6.81 -3.16 -1.55
CA LEU A 35 5.82 -2.10 -1.68
C LEU A 35 5.29 -1.70 -0.31
N CYS A 36 5.22 -0.40 -0.07
CA CYS A 36 4.63 0.16 1.15
C CYS A 36 3.33 0.92 0.84
N ALA A 37 2.42 0.93 1.81
CA ALA A 37 1.21 1.75 1.80
C ALA A 37 0.97 2.29 3.22
N ILE A 38 0.43 3.51 3.29
CA ILE A 38 0.13 4.20 4.54
C ILE A 38 -1.31 4.67 4.53
N THR A 39 -1.91 4.80 5.70
CA THR A 39 -3.22 5.44 5.87
C THR A 39 -3.37 5.92 7.30
N SER A 40 -4.29 6.86 7.57
CA SER A 40 -4.64 7.19 8.95
C SER A 40 -5.16 5.96 9.71
N LEU A 41 -4.85 5.88 11.00
CA LEU A 41 -5.15 4.75 11.89
C LEU A 41 -6.64 4.34 11.84
N GLY A 42 -7.54 5.33 11.79
CA GLY A 42 -8.99 5.13 11.77
C GLY A 42 -9.57 4.69 10.42
N ASN A 43 -8.78 4.65 9.35
CA ASN A 43 -9.27 4.30 8.01
C ASN A 43 -9.33 2.78 7.80
N VAL A 44 -10.27 2.14 8.50
CA VAL A 44 -10.46 0.68 8.47
C VAL A 44 -10.70 0.14 7.06
N ARG A 45 -11.39 0.90 6.19
CA ARG A 45 -11.66 0.49 4.81
C ARG A 45 -10.37 0.35 4.00
N SER A 46 -9.44 1.29 4.11
CA SER A 46 -8.16 1.22 3.41
C SER A 46 -7.27 0.10 3.97
N ARG A 47 -7.22 -0.05 5.29
CA ARG A 47 -6.48 -1.15 5.96
C ARG A 47 -6.96 -2.52 5.48
N ALA A 48 -8.28 -2.71 5.38
CA ALA A 48 -8.86 -3.95 4.88
C ALA A 48 -8.51 -4.22 3.39
N VAL A 49 -8.24 -3.18 2.57
CA VAL A 49 -7.71 -3.38 1.21
C VAL A 49 -6.25 -3.81 1.26
N MET A 50 -5.41 -3.18 2.10
CA MET A 50 -4.01 -3.56 2.30
C MET A 50 -3.88 -5.03 2.74
N GLU A 51 -4.70 -5.46 3.70
CA GLU A 51 -4.75 -6.84 4.18
C GLU A 51 -5.18 -7.83 3.07
N ARG A 52 -6.20 -7.49 2.28
CA ARG A 52 -6.62 -8.31 1.12
C ARG A 52 -5.58 -8.41 0.01
N LEU A 53 -4.67 -7.45 -0.07
CA LEU A 53 -3.54 -7.47 -1.01
C LEU A 53 -2.38 -8.34 -0.52
N GLY A 54 -2.44 -8.83 0.72
CA GLY A 54 -1.41 -9.61 1.38
C GLY A 54 -0.35 -8.76 2.09
N MET A 55 -0.57 -7.45 2.24
CA MET A 55 0.38 -6.59 2.95
C MET A 55 0.33 -6.86 4.46
N THR A 56 1.48 -6.80 5.12
CA THR A 56 1.63 -6.98 6.57
C THR A 56 1.75 -5.63 7.26
N TYR A 57 1.01 -5.44 8.35
CA TYR A 57 1.10 -4.26 9.20
C TYR A 57 2.48 -4.20 9.89
N GLN A 58 3.12 -3.04 9.87
CA GLN A 58 4.46 -2.77 10.40
C GLN A 58 4.39 -1.68 11.46
N PRO A 59 4.04 -2.02 12.72
CA PRO A 59 3.83 -1.01 13.78
C PRO A 59 5.08 -0.19 14.08
N ASP A 60 6.28 -0.77 13.90
CA ASP A 60 7.56 -0.07 14.09
C ASP A 60 7.80 1.05 13.05
N LEU A 61 7.00 1.08 11.98
CA LEU A 61 7.04 2.08 10.91
C LEU A 61 5.84 3.04 10.96
N ASP A 62 5.01 2.98 12.00
CA ASP A 62 3.92 3.93 12.21
C ASP A 62 4.48 5.31 12.60
N PHE A 63 3.74 6.37 12.24
CA PHE A 63 4.21 7.74 12.45
C PHE A 63 3.08 8.75 12.57
N ALA A 64 3.40 9.92 13.13
CA ALA A 64 2.53 11.09 13.10
C ALA A 64 2.73 11.83 11.77
N HIS A 65 1.68 12.00 10.98
CA HIS A 65 1.78 12.64 9.66
C HIS A 65 2.27 14.10 9.81
N PRO A 66 3.37 14.50 9.15
CA PRO A 66 4.00 15.81 9.37
C PRO A 66 3.08 16.98 9.01
N ASP A 67 2.24 16.81 7.98
CA ASP A 67 1.32 17.86 7.51
C ASP A 67 -0.06 17.86 8.20
N VAL A 68 -0.26 17.04 9.24
CA VAL A 68 -1.54 16.95 9.97
C VAL A 68 -1.34 17.36 11.43
N PRO A 69 -2.13 18.33 11.96
CA PRO A 69 -1.99 18.73 13.36
C PRO A 69 -2.09 17.55 14.33
N HIS A 70 -1.21 17.51 15.33
CA HIS A 70 -1.09 16.37 16.26
C HIS A 70 -2.37 16.04 17.04
N TYR A 71 -3.26 17.00 17.23
CA TYR A 71 -4.56 16.80 17.89
C TYR A 71 -5.62 16.18 16.95
N SER A 72 -5.37 16.12 15.65
CA SER A 72 -6.31 15.57 14.68
C SER A 72 -6.34 14.05 14.76
N PRO A 73 -7.52 13.40 14.71
CA PRO A 73 -7.61 11.95 14.61
C PRO A 73 -7.05 11.39 13.29
N LEU A 74 -6.77 12.25 12.31
CA LEU A 74 -6.10 11.88 11.06
C LEU A 74 -4.58 11.89 11.16
N CYS A 75 -4.00 12.43 12.23
CA CYS A 75 -2.55 12.51 12.41
C CYS A 75 -1.86 11.13 12.49
N PRO A 76 -2.30 10.19 13.35
CA PRO A 76 -1.62 8.90 13.46
C PRO A 76 -1.82 8.08 12.17
N HIS A 77 -0.71 7.69 11.55
CA HIS A 77 -0.69 6.86 10.35
C HIS A 77 -0.11 5.48 10.65
N VAL A 78 -0.73 4.48 10.05
CA VAL A 78 -0.28 3.09 10.07
C VAL A 78 0.44 2.73 8.78
N THR A 79 1.47 1.92 8.88
CA THR A 79 2.28 1.47 7.74
C THR A 79 2.07 -0.02 7.45
N TYR A 80 1.83 -0.35 6.19
CA TYR A 80 1.77 -1.72 5.69
C TYR A 80 2.86 -1.94 4.65
N ARG A 81 3.50 -3.11 4.70
CA ARG A 81 4.57 -3.52 3.78
C ARG A 81 4.24 -4.87 3.15
N LEU A 82 4.54 -5.00 1.88
CA LEU A 82 4.51 -6.26 1.14
C LEU A 82 5.88 -6.48 0.51
N ALA A 83 6.56 -7.56 0.89
CA ALA A 83 7.80 -7.95 0.26
C ALA A 83 7.53 -8.49 -1.15
N GLY A 84 8.42 -8.18 -2.09
CA GLY A 84 8.53 -8.94 -3.33
C GLY A 84 9.08 -10.33 -3.04
N GLU A 85 8.86 -11.27 -3.96
CA GLU A 85 9.62 -12.51 -3.94
C GLU A 85 11.09 -12.21 -4.28
N ASP A 86 12.03 -12.95 -3.70
CA ASP A 86 13.47 -12.73 -3.83
C ASP A 86 13.89 -12.58 -5.31
N HIS A 87 14.26 -11.35 -5.71
CA HIS A 87 14.57 -10.98 -7.10
C HIS A 87 15.99 -11.37 -7.55
N SER A 88 16.75 -12.12 -6.74
CA SER A 88 18.14 -12.50 -6.99
C SER A 88 18.40 -13.33 -8.27
N ALA A 89 17.37 -13.69 -9.03
CA ALA A 89 17.47 -14.55 -10.21
C ALA A 89 17.15 -13.90 -11.58
N ARG A 90 16.96 -12.57 -11.70
CA ARG A 90 16.66 -11.96 -13.02
C ARG A 90 17.89 -11.35 -13.71
N PRO A 91 18.23 -11.75 -14.96
CA PRO A 91 19.10 -10.96 -15.82
C PRO A 91 18.40 -9.63 -16.13
N GLY A 92 19.14 -8.52 -16.00
CA GLY A 92 18.63 -7.16 -16.11
C GLY A 92 17.86 -6.91 -17.40
N VAL A 93 16.63 -6.39 -17.27
CA VAL A 93 15.94 -5.73 -18.38
C VAL A 93 16.55 -4.34 -18.52
N ALA A 94 17.20 -4.07 -19.65
CA ALA A 94 17.66 -2.74 -20.01
C ALA A 94 16.44 -1.84 -20.33
N PRO A 95 16.41 -0.57 -19.89
CA PRO A 95 15.37 0.35 -20.28
C PRO A 95 15.46 0.67 -21.79
N ALA A 96 14.29 0.81 -22.41
CA ALA A 96 14.12 1.21 -23.82
C ALA A 96 14.39 2.70 -24.05
#